data_AF-A0A2X1ALL2-F1
#
_entry.id   AF-A0A2X1ALL2-F1
#
_cell.length_a   1.000
_cell.length_b   1.000
_cell.length_c   1.000
_cell.angle_alpha   90.00
_cell.angle_beta   90.00
_cell.angle_gamma   90.00
#
_symmetry.space_group_name_H-M   'P 1'
#
loop_
_entity.id
_entity.type
_entity.pdbx_description
1 polymer ?
#
loop_
_entity_poly.entity_id
_entity_poly.type
_entity_poly.pdbx_seq_one_letter_code
_entity_poly.pdbx_strand_id
1 'polypeptide(L)' 'MTEAPIKGPASYFPSIEKKYGRPVAEWKAEIRAGYPAKHMDLVAMLKNEHDMGHGHANALVAHTLAEDGLK' A
#
# COMPACT_ATOMS: atom_id res chain seq x y z
N MET A 1 -14.56 20.15 9.97
CA MET A 1 -14.73 19.34 8.74
C MET A 1 -14.67 17.89 9.18
N THR A 2 -15.75 17.12 9.06
CA THR A 2 -15.79 15.71 9.49
C THR A 2 -15.22 14.84 8.37
N GLU A 3 -13.98 14.38 8.52
CA GLU A 3 -13.43 13.32 7.65
C GLU A 3 -14.33 12.09 7.77
N ALA A 4 -14.88 11.64 6.65
CA ALA A 4 -15.66 10.41 6.61
C ALA A 4 -14.79 9.25 7.13
N PRO A 5 -15.34 8.30 7.90
CA PRO A 5 -14.57 7.15 8.36
C PRO A 5 -14.01 6.42 7.16
N ILE A 6 -12.67 6.40 7.03
CA ILE A 6 -11.99 5.67 5.98
C ILE A 6 -12.25 4.19 6.23
N LYS A 7 -13.10 3.57 5.42
CA LYS A 7 -13.43 2.15 5.52
C LYS A 7 -12.52 1.33 4.60
N GLY A 8 -12.15 0.13 5.02
CA GLY A 8 -11.33 -0.79 4.22
C GLY A 8 -9.82 -0.54 4.32
N PRO A 9 -9.00 -1.09 3.42
CA PRO A 9 -7.53 -1.01 3.49
C PRO A 9 -6.95 0.40 3.59
N ALA A 10 -7.68 1.40 3.09
CA ALA A 10 -7.30 2.80 3.20
C ALA A 10 -7.29 3.32 4.65
N SER A 11 -7.95 2.64 5.61
CA SER A 11 -7.89 3.02 7.03
C SER A 11 -6.49 2.93 7.63
N TYR A 12 -5.61 2.12 7.00
CA TYR A 12 -4.20 2.00 7.39
C TYR A 12 -3.32 3.11 6.83
N PHE A 13 -3.80 3.91 5.88
CA PHE A 13 -2.97 4.90 5.20
C PHE A 13 -2.37 5.95 6.13
N PRO A 14 -3.14 6.57 7.05
CA PRO A 14 -2.56 7.53 8.00
C PRO A 14 -1.47 6.90 8.89
N SER A 15 -1.64 5.63 9.31
CA SER A 15 -0.63 4.95 10.13
C SER A 15 0.60 4.52 9.34
N ILE A 16 0.43 4.16 8.07
CA ILE A 16 1.53 3.86 7.15
C ILE A 16 2.37 5.11 6.90
N GLU A 17 1.75 6.24 6.54
CA GLU A 17 2.47 7.50 6.32
C GLU A 17 3.21 7.94 7.58
N LYS A 18 2.54 7.86 8.74
CA LYS A 18 3.16 8.18 10.04
C LYS A 18 4.34 7.26 10.37
N LYS A 19 4.27 5.97 10.02
CA LYS A 19 5.31 4.99 10.38
C LYS A 19 6.50 5.03 9.42
N TYR A 20 6.26 5.18 8.11
CA TYR A 20 7.29 5.06 7.09
C TYR A 20 7.71 6.41 6.46
N GLY A 21 7.06 7.51 6.85
CA GLY A 21 7.50 8.86 6.50
C GLY A 21 7.31 9.26 5.03
N ARG A 22 6.58 8.47 4.24
CA ARG A 22 6.32 8.72 2.82
C ARG A 22 4.81 8.73 2.55
N PRO A 23 4.30 9.64 1.70
CA PRO A 23 2.90 9.66 1.28
C PRO A 23 2.46 8.36 0.60
N VAL A 24 1.20 7.97 0.74
CA VAL A 24 0.62 6.79 0.08
C VAL A 24 0.81 6.82 -1.44
N ALA A 25 0.76 8.00 -2.05
CA ALA A 25 0.96 8.14 -3.49
C ALA A 25 2.34 7.60 -3.95
N GLU A 26 3.38 7.78 -3.16
CA GLU A 26 4.71 7.27 -3.47
C GLU A 26 4.76 5.74 -3.37
N TRP A 27 4.16 5.17 -2.32
CA TRP A 27 4.04 3.72 -2.16
C TRP A 27 3.28 3.07 -3.34
N LYS A 28 2.20 3.70 -3.79
CA LYS A 28 1.45 3.26 -4.96
C LYS A 28 2.30 3.31 -6.23
N ALA A 29 3.10 4.37 -6.42
CA ALA A 29 3.99 4.47 -7.58
C ALA A 29 5.04 3.36 -7.58
N GLU A 30 5.59 3.02 -6.41
CA GLU A 30 6.55 1.94 -6.23
C GLU A 30 5.94 0.56 -6.51
N ILE A 31 4.71 0.32 -6.05
CA ILE A 31 3.96 -0.90 -6.40
C ILE A 31 3.73 -1.00 -7.92
N ARG A 32 3.33 0.10 -8.56
CA ARG A 32 3.11 0.16 -10.01
C ARG A 32 4.38 -0.07 -10.81
N ALA A 33 5.54 0.37 -10.29
CA ALA A 33 6.84 0.09 -10.89
C ALA A 33 7.20 -1.41 -10.85
N GLY A 34 6.65 -2.16 -9.89
CA GLY A 34 6.82 -3.62 -9.79
C GLY A 34 5.91 -4.44 -10.70
N TYR A 35 4.97 -3.84 -11.44
CA TYR A 35 4.12 -4.58 -12.35
C TYR A 35 4.92 -5.25 -13.49
N PRO A 36 4.49 -6.44 -13.98
CA PRO A 36 3.26 -7.16 -13.65
C PRO A 36 3.44 -8.22 -12.54
N ALA A 37 4.32 -7.99 -11.56
CA ALA A 37 4.55 -8.95 -10.48
C ALA A 37 3.26 -9.31 -9.72
N LYS A 38 3.21 -10.53 -9.17
CA LYS A 38 2.02 -11.00 -8.45
C LYS A 38 1.88 -10.27 -7.12
N HIS A 39 0.65 -10.25 -6.59
CA HIS A 39 0.32 -9.63 -5.30
C HIS A 39 1.35 -9.93 -4.19
N MET A 40 1.71 -11.20 -4.00
CA MET A 40 2.64 -11.59 -2.93
C MET A 40 4.08 -11.17 -3.18
N ASP A 41 4.48 -11.02 -4.45
CA ASP A 41 5.81 -10.53 -4.82
C ASP A 41 5.93 -9.03 -4.52
N LEU A 42 4.88 -8.26 -4.83
CA LEU A 42 4.78 -6.83 -4.49
C LEU A 42 4.76 -6.61 -2.97
N VAL A 43 4.07 -7.48 -2.22
CA VAL A 43 4.10 -7.45 -0.75
C VAL A 43 5.50 -7.77 -0.23
N ALA A 44 6.19 -8.75 -0.81
CA ALA A 44 7.56 -9.09 -0.42
C ALA A 44 8.55 -7.97 -0.73
N MET A 45 8.42 -7.30 -1.88
CA MET A 45 9.23 -6.13 -2.26
C MET A 45 9.16 -5.04 -1.19
N LEU A 46 7.95 -4.61 -0.81
CA LEU A 46 7.77 -3.59 0.23
C LEU A 46 8.32 -4.01 1.60
N LYS A 47 8.18 -5.29 1.95
CA LYS A 47 8.73 -5.83 3.20
C LYS A 47 10.26 -5.79 3.19
N ASN A 48 10.89 -6.22 2.10
CA ASN A 48 12.33 -6.40 2.02
C ASN A 48 13.05 -5.05 1.87
N GLU A 49 12.48 -4.13 1.09
CA GLU A 49 13.12 -2.84 0.78
C GLU A 49 12.86 -1.77 1.84
N HIS A 50 11.69 -1.82 2.50
CA HIS A 50 11.25 -0.75 3.41
C HIS A 50 10.95 -1.23 4.83
N ASP A 51 11.35 -2.46 5.18
CA ASP A 51 11.04 -3.12 6.47
C ASP A 51 9.55 -3.03 6.82
N MET A 52 8.71 -3.08 5.78
CA MET A 52 7.28 -2.86 5.95
C MET A 52 6.63 -4.09 6.62
N GLY A 53 5.73 -3.87 7.58
CA GLY A 53 4.99 -4.96 8.21
C GLY A 53 3.98 -5.57 7.23
N HIS A 54 3.70 -6.87 7.37
CA HIS A 54 2.82 -7.59 6.43
C HIS A 54 1.46 -6.93 6.22
N GLY A 55 0.80 -6.49 7.29
CA GLY A 55 -0.51 -5.82 7.19
C GLY A 55 -0.46 -4.51 6.40
N HIS A 56 0.60 -3.72 6.58
CA HIS A 56 0.78 -2.45 5.87
C HIS A 56 1.09 -2.67 4.38
N ALA A 57 2.02 -3.59 4.09
CA ALA A 57 2.35 -3.94 2.71
C ALA A 57 1.14 -4.52 1.98
N ASN A 58 0.40 -5.42 2.62
CA ASN A 58 -0.80 -6.00 2.04
C ASN A 58 -1.90 -4.96 1.79
N ALA A 59 -2.09 -4.00 2.70
CA ALA A 59 -3.09 -2.94 2.53
C ALA A 59 -2.77 -2.05 1.32
N LEU A 60 -1.50 -1.66 1.14
CA LEU A 60 -1.07 -0.86 -0.01
C LEU A 60 -1.22 -1.62 -1.32
N VAL A 61 -0.72 -2.86 -1.39
CA VAL A 61 -0.79 -3.67 -2.62
C VAL A 61 -2.23 -3.98 -3.00
N ALA A 62 -3.04 -4.47 -2.05
CA ALA A 62 -4.44 -4.80 -2.30
C ALA A 62 -5.24 -3.58 -2.78
N HIS A 63 -4.99 -2.41 -2.19
CA HIS A 63 -5.67 -1.17 -2.61
C HIS A 63 -5.20 -0.73 -4.00
N THR A 64 -3.89 -0.77 -4.28
CA THR A 64 -3.34 -0.32 -5.58
C THR A 64 -3.80 -1.21 -6.72
N LEU A 65 -3.78 -2.54 -6.55
CA LEU A 65 -4.30 -3.47 -7.56
C LEU A 65 -5.79 -3.31 -7.78
N ALA A 66 -6.58 -3.08 -6.73
CA ALA A 66 -8.01 -2.84 -6.88
C ALA A 66 -8.31 -1.50 -7.60
N GLU A 67 -7.53 -0.46 -7.32
CA GLU A 67 -7.60 0.84 -8.00
C GLU A 67 -7.26 0.74 -9.49
N ASP A 68 -6.25 -0.07 -9.82
CA ASP A 68 -5.77 -0.25 -11.20
C ASP A 68 -6.52 -1.37 -11.96
N GLY A 69 -7.48 -2.05 -11.33
CA GLY A 69 -8.28 -3.12 -11.95
C GLY A 69 -7.53 -4.44 -12.18
N LEU A 70 -6.48 -4.70 -11.40
CA LEU A 70 -5.56 -5.84 -11.53
C LEU A 70 -5.74 -6.90 -10.43
N LYS A 71 -6.86 -6.85 -9.71
CA LYS A 71 -7.18 -7.79 -8.62
C LYS A 71 -7.81 -9.08 -9.10
#